data_AF-A0A0Q4BBB4-F1
#
_entry.id   AF-A0A0Q4BBB4-F1
#
_cell.length_a   1.000
_cell.length_b   1.000
_cell.length_c   1.000
_cell.angle_alpha   90.00
_cell.angle_beta   90.00
_cell.angle_gamma   90.00
#
_symmetry.space_group_name_H-M   'P 1'
#
loop_
_entity.id
_entity.type
_entity.pdbx_description
1 polymer ?
#
loop_
_entity_poly.entity_id
_entity_poly.type
_entity_poly.pdbx_seq_one_letter_code
_entity_poly.pdbx_strand_id
1 'polypeptide(L)'
;MTFPLSLSPEDPREPSSKDIIAAQSLTLLTSTERTLLSLSLAQGGSKVSIAWAAKQEAHRRKASEKERHAIAVSFYRAANRLAVRKLAKVYKADDGLVWVEADRACVADAIRADRETQFNLRKELCENQTEGSQCQKKS
;
A
#
# COMPACT_ATOMS: atom_id res chain seq x y z
N MET A 1 -37.66 -43.22 -2.95
CA MET A 1 -37.58 -41.86 -2.39
C MET A 1 -36.20 -41.31 -2.71
N THR A 2 -36.04 -40.70 -3.87
CA THR A 2 -34.82 -40.01 -4.33
C THR A 2 -34.91 -38.54 -3.96
N PHE A 3 -33.84 -37.95 -3.40
CA PHE A 3 -33.27 -36.66 -3.82
C PHE A 3 -31.86 -36.52 -3.20
N PRO A 4 -30.80 -36.28 -4.01
CA PRO A 4 -29.48 -35.98 -3.51
C PRO A 4 -29.38 -34.49 -3.13
N LEU A 5 -28.71 -34.19 -2.01
CA LEU A 5 -28.32 -32.83 -1.64
C LEU A 5 -27.19 -32.39 -2.58
N SER A 6 -27.57 -31.61 -3.60
CA SER A 6 -26.66 -30.82 -4.42
C SER A 6 -25.99 -29.76 -3.53
N LEU A 7 -24.76 -30.04 -3.09
CA LEU A 7 -23.83 -29.01 -2.65
C LEU A 7 -23.43 -28.23 -3.89
N SER A 8 -24.08 -27.09 -4.12
CA SER A 8 -23.58 -26.10 -5.08
C SER A 8 -22.15 -25.72 -4.66
N PRO A 9 -21.17 -25.75 -5.57
CA PRO A 9 -19.88 -25.13 -5.31
C PRO A 9 -20.15 -23.65 -5.07
N GLU A 10 -19.68 -23.13 -3.93
CA GLU A 10 -19.62 -21.69 -3.68
C GLU A 10 -18.94 -21.05 -4.90
N ASP A 11 -19.71 -20.28 -5.67
CA ASP A 11 -19.17 -19.45 -6.73
C ASP A 11 -18.03 -18.60 -6.13
N PRO A 12 -16.86 -18.51 -6.78
CA PRO A 12 -15.84 -17.58 -6.34
C PRO A 12 -16.45 -16.17 -6.42
N ARG A 13 -16.78 -15.63 -5.25
CA ARG A 13 -17.35 -14.29 -5.09
C ARG A 13 -16.52 -13.33 -5.93
N GLU A 14 -17.14 -12.75 -6.95
CA GLU A 14 -16.47 -11.73 -7.76
C GLU A 14 -15.93 -10.66 -6.79
N PRO A 15 -14.63 -10.35 -6.85
CA PRO A 15 -14.05 -9.42 -5.90
C PRO A 15 -14.79 -8.09 -6.02
N SER A 16 -15.33 -7.61 -4.89
CA SER A 16 -15.98 -6.31 -4.83
C SER A 16 -15.00 -5.25 -5.34
N SER A 17 -15.48 -4.16 -5.91
CA SER A 17 -14.63 -3.00 -6.24
C SER A 17 -13.76 -2.58 -5.04
N LYS A 18 -14.24 -2.78 -3.80
CA LYS A 18 -13.49 -2.58 -2.56
C LYS A 18 -12.30 -3.54 -2.39
N ASP A 19 -12.44 -4.79 -2.81
CA ASP A 19 -11.40 -5.83 -2.75
C ASP A 19 -10.32 -5.60 -3.82
N ILE A 20 -10.71 -5.09 -4.99
CA ILE A 20 -9.79 -4.68 -6.07
C ILE A 20 -8.98 -3.44 -5.63
N ILE A 21 -9.64 -2.45 -4.99
CA ILE A 21 -9.02 -1.22 -4.45
C ILE A 21 -8.03 -1.53 -3.31
N ALA A 22 -8.28 -2.58 -2.53
CA ALA A 22 -7.45 -2.95 -1.37
C ALA A 22 -6.08 -3.54 -1.75
N ALA A 23 -5.93 -4.09 -2.96
CA ALA A 23 -4.72 -4.84 -3.33
C ALA A 23 -3.51 -3.96 -3.69
N GLN A 24 -3.71 -2.68 -4.08
CA GLN A 24 -2.64 -1.83 -4.62
C GLN A 24 -2.66 -0.36 -4.16
N SER A 25 -3.60 0.04 -3.31
CA SER A 25 -3.75 1.46 -2.94
C SER A 25 -2.61 1.97 -2.05
N LEU A 26 -1.94 3.03 -2.51
CA LEU A 26 -0.86 3.71 -1.76
C LEU A 26 -1.36 4.37 -0.48
N THR A 27 -2.66 4.65 -0.41
CA THR A 27 -3.36 5.11 0.80
C THR A 27 -3.25 4.11 1.96
N LEU A 28 -3.14 2.80 1.68
CA LEU A 28 -2.91 1.74 2.68
C LEU A 28 -1.45 1.55 3.08
N LEU A 29 -0.52 2.36 2.56
CA LEU A 29 0.87 2.34 3.02
C LEU A 29 0.96 2.98 4.41
N THR A 30 1.64 2.28 5.32
CA THR A 30 2.06 2.81 6.61
C THR A 30 3.08 3.94 6.44
N SER A 31 3.20 4.81 7.45
CA SER A 31 4.16 5.92 7.41
C SER A 31 5.62 5.46 7.23
N THR A 32 5.98 4.29 7.76
CA THR A 32 7.31 3.69 7.61
C THR A 32 7.56 3.19 6.19
N GLU A 33 6.58 2.59 5.53
CA GLU A 33 6.69 2.16 4.13
C GLU A 33 6.85 3.35 3.19
N ARG A 34 6.08 4.41 3.39
CA ARG A 34 6.22 5.65 2.59
C ARG A 34 7.59 6.28 2.78
N THR A 35 8.10 6.29 4.01
CA THR A 35 9.45 6.80 4.32
C THR A 35 10.51 5.95 3.63
N LEU A 36 10.38 4.63 3.65
CA LEU A 36 11.33 3.73 3.00
C LEU A 36 11.35 3.91 1.48
N LEU A 37 10.17 4.00 0.84
CA LEU A 37 10.05 4.28 -0.60
C LEU A 37 10.61 5.66 -0.96
N SER A 38 10.31 6.71 -0.19
CA SER A 38 10.82 8.05 -0.48
C SER A 38 12.34 8.13 -0.40
N LEU A 39 12.93 7.51 0.62
CA LEU A 39 14.38 7.41 0.77
C LEU A 39 15.01 6.61 -0.38
N SER A 40 14.39 5.51 -0.77
CA SER A 40 14.84 4.69 -1.91
C SER A 40 14.83 5.45 -3.22
N LEU A 41 13.75 6.20 -3.49
CA LEU A 41 13.58 6.95 -4.74
C LEU A 41 14.45 8.21 -4.81
N ALA A 42 14.76 8.82 -3.67
CA ALA A 42 15.65 9.99 -3.59
C ALA A 42 17.11 9.63 -3.85
N GLN A 43 17.51 8.38 -3.62
CA GLN A 43 18.87 7.91 -3.88
C GLN A 43 19.03 7.62 -5.38
N GLY A 44 20.12 8.08 -6.01
CA GLY A 44 20.31 8.01 -7.47
C GLY A 44 20.23 6.61 -8.09
N GLY A 45 20.42 5.55 -7.29
CA GLY A 45 20.28 4.15 -7.71
C GLY A 45 18.94 3.49 -7.43
N SER A 46 17.91 4.24 -6.98
CA SER A 46 16.60 3.72 -6.55
C SER A 46 16.63 2.65 -5.46
N LYS A 47 17.78 2.48 -4.78
CA LYS A 47 18.00 1.51 -3.71
C LYS A 47 18.48 2.19 -2.44
N VAL A 48 18.02 1.71 -1.30
CA VAL A 48 18.41 2.18 0.03
C VAL A 48 18.66 0.99 0.95
N SER A 49 19.68 1.09 1.81
CA SER A 49 19.89 0.07 2.84
C SER A 49 18.99 0.32 4.05
N ILE A 50 18.43 -0.75 4.61
CA ILE A 50 17.56 -0.67 5.80
C ILE A 50 18.30 -0.05 6.98
N ALA A 51 19.58 -0.40 7.15
CA ALA A 51 20.42 0.13 8.22
C ALA A 51 20.58 1.66 8.11
N TRP A 52 20.80 2.18 6.90
CA TRP A 52 20.91 3.62 6.68
C TRP A 52 19.56 4.33 6.88
N ALA A 53 18.46 3.76 6.36
CA ALA A 53 17.12 4.31 6.53
C ALA A 53 16.72 4.39 8.02
N ALA A 54 17.02 3.32 8.78
CA ALA A 54 16.78 3.29 10.23
C ALA A 54 17.63 4.32 10.97
N LYS A 55 18.90 4.51 10.58
CA LYS A 55 19.79 5.53 11.16
C LYS A 55 19.27 6.95 10.90
N GLN A 56 18.83 7.23 9.68
CA GLN A 56 18.25 8.53 9.32
C GLN A 56 16.99 8.82 10.13
N GLU A 57 16.09 7.85 10.24
CA GLU A 57 14.84 8.01 10.98
C GLU A 57 15.07 8.15 12.49
N ALA A 58 16.01 7.40 13.04
CA ALA A 58 16.43 7.52 14.43
C ALA A 58 17.02 8.90 14.73
N HIS A 59 17.86 9.42 13.84
CA HIS A 59 18.42 10.77 13.97
C HIS A 59 17.32 11.83 13.93
N ARG A 60 16.39 11.73 12.98
CA ARG A 60 15.23 12.63 12.84
C ARG A 60 14.37 12.66 14.11
N ARG A 61 14.15 11.49 14.73
CA ARG A 61 13.35 11.37 15.97
C ARG A 61 14.14 11.63 17.26
N LYS A 62 15.45 11.88 17.18
CA LYS A 62 16.36 11.91 18.36
C LYS A 62 16.19 10.66 19.25
N ALA A 63 16.06 9.51 18.60
CA ALA A 63 15.71 8.24 19.22
C ALA A 63 16.84 7.72 20.14
N SER A 64 16.42 7.25 21.32
CA SER A 64 17.23 6.46 22.25
C SER A 64 17.65 5.12 21.64
N GLU A 65 18.59 4.43 22.27
CA GLU A 65 19.11 3.15 21.76
C GLU A 65 18.04 2.06 21.61
N LYS A 66 17.12 1.96 22.59
CA LYS A 66 15.98 1.03 22.50
C LYS A 66 15.05 1.36 21.33
N GLU A 67 14.80 2.65 21.09
CA GLU A 67 13.95 3.10 19.99
C GLU A 67 14.61 2.89 18.63
N ARG A 68 15.95 2.99 18.53
CA ARG A 68 16.70 2.68 17.30
C ARG A 68 16.47 1.24 16.86
N HIS A 69 16.50 0.29 17.80
CA HIS A 69 16.23 -1.11 17.49
C HIS A 69 14.79 -1.30 17.00
N ALA A 70 13.80 -0.71 17.68
CA ALA A 70 12.40 -0.76 17.27
C ALA A 70 12.18 -0.15 15.87
N ILE A 71 12.85 0.96 15.56
CA ILE A 71 12.83 1.60 14.24
C ILE A 71 13.38 0.63 13.19
N ALA A 72 14.53 0.01 13.42
CA ALA A 72 15.11 -0.95 12.48
C ALA A 72 14.16 -2.12 12.19
N VAL A 73 13.59 -2.73 13.24
CA VAL A 73 12.59 -3.81 13.09
C VAL A 73 11.36 -3.35 12.30
N SER A 74 10.90 -2.12 12.52
CA SER A 74 9.77 -1.56 11.79
C SER A 74 10.06 -1.39 10.29
N PHE A 75 11.29 -1.01 9.93
CA PHE A 75 11.73 -0.92 8.53
C PHE A 75 11.85 -2.30 7.88
N TYR A 76 12.34 -3.31 8.60
CA TYR A 76 12.34 -4.69 8.09
C TYR A 76 10.93 -5.19 7.77
N ARG A 77 9.97 -4.96 8.68
CA ARG A 77 8.57 -5.32 8.45
C ARG A 77 7.96 -4.55 7.27
N ALA A 78 8.30 -3.26 7.14
CA ALA A 78 7.85 -2.43 6.03
C ALA A 78 8.42 -2.92 4.68
N ALA A 79 9.71 -3.25 4.62
CA ALA A 79 10.36 -3.77 3.43
C ALA A 79 9.67 -5.06 2.93
N ASN A 80 9.37 -6.00 3.84
CA ASN A 80 8.68 -7.23 3.48
C ASN A 80 7.28 -6.98 2.92
N ARG A 81 6.52 -6.04 3.51
CA ARG A 81 5.18 -5.71 2.99
C ARG A 81 5.23 -5.03 1.63
N LEU A 82 6.21 -4.16 1.39
CA LEU A 82 6.44 -3.56 0.06
C LEU A 82 6.82 -4.61 -0.99
N ALA A 83 7.60 -5.62 -0.61
CA ALA A 83 7.95 -6.74 -1.48
C ALA A 83 6.72 -7.59 -1.84
N VAL A 84 5.88 -7.92 -0.86
CA VAL A 84 4.62 -8.66 -1.09
C VAL A 84 3.69 -7.87 -2.02
N ARG A 85 3.64 -6.54 -1.89
CA ARG A 85 2.87 -5.65 -2.78
C ARG A 85 3.55 -5.38 -4.13
N LYS A 86 4.72 -5.97 -4.41
CA LYS A 86 5.51 -5.77 -5.64
C LYS A 86 5.87 -4.30 -5.91
N LEU A 87 5.97 -3.47 -4.87
CA LEU A 87 6.37 -2.06 -4.98
C LEU A 87 7.89 -1.88 -4.81
N ALA A 88 8.56 -2.85 -4.19
CA ALA A 88 9.99 -2.85 -4.02
C ALA A 88 10.55 -4.27 -4.08
N LYS A 89 11.82 -4.40 -4.45
CA LYS A 89 12.60 -5.64 -4.32
C LYS A 89 13.44 -5.54 -3.05
N VAL A 90 13.50 -6.63 -2.30
CA VAL A 90 14.33 -6.73 -1.09
C VAL A 90 15.35 -7.83 -1.32
N TYR A 91 16.62 -7.50 -1.15
CA TYR A 91 17.71 -8.46 -1.27
C TYR A 91 18.76 -8.23 -0.18
N LYS A 92 19.43 -9.31 0.18
CA LYS A 92 20.56 -9.28 1.11
C LYS A 92 21.84 -9.35 0.29
N ALA A 93 22.72 -8.38 0.48
CA ALA A 93 24.03 -8.36 -0.17
C ALA A 93 25.06 -9.16 0.66
N ASP A 94 26.20 -9.46 0.05
CA ASP A 94 27.28 -10.27 0.65
C ASP A 94 27.92 -9.59 1.88
N ASP A 95 27.78 -8.27 1.98
CA ASP A 95 28.15 -7.46 3.13
C ASP A 95 27.23 -7.66 4.35
N GLY A 96 26.20 -8.51 4.23
CA GLY A 96 25.21 -8.79 5.26
C GLY A 96 24.13 -7.72 5.39
N LEU A 97 24.18 -6.64 4.60
CA LEU A 97 23.19 -5.58 4.59
C LEU A 97 21.97 -5.97 3.77
N VAL A 98 20.80 -5.51 4.22
CA VAL A 98 19.55 -5.65 3.49
C VAL A 98 19.24 -4.36 2.76
N TRP A 99 19.07 -4.50 1.45
CA TRP A 99 18.79 -3.43 0.52
C TRP A 99 17.35 -3.53 0.03
N VAL A 100 16.74 -2.36 -0.12
CA VAL A 100 15.39 -2.18 -0.64
C VAL A 100 15.52 -1.35 -1.89
N GLU A 101 15.08 -1.88 -3.02
CA GLU A 101 15.09 -1.22 -4.31
C GLU A 101 13.65 -0.95 -4.73
N ALA A 102 13.28 0.32 -4.82
CA ALA A 102 11.94 0.72 -5.24
C ALA A 102 11.79 0.55 -6.76
N ASP A 103 10.74 -0.13 -7.18
CA ASP A 103 10.41 -0.26 -8.60
C ASP A 103 9.67 1.01 -9.04
N ARG A 104 10.36 1.89 -9.76
CA ARG A 104 9.80 3.18 -10.20
C ARG A 104 8.56 3.02 -11.05
N ALA A 105 8.51 2.01 -11.91
CA ALA A 105 7.36 1.78 -12.78
C ALA A 105 6.17 1.32 -11.94
N CYS A 106 6.36 0.31 -11.09
CA CYS A 106 5.28 -0.18 -10.24
C CYS A 106 4.78 0.88 -9.24
N VAL A 107 5.68 1.70 -8.69
CA VAL A 107 5.30 2.82 -7.82
C VAL A 107 4.53 3.89 -8.60
N ALA A 108 4.96 4.26 -9.80
CA ALA A 108 4.25 5.24 -10.63
C ALA A 108 2.87 4.75 -11.06
N ASP A 109 2.75 3.47 -11.41
CA ASP A 109 1.48 2.84 -11.76
C ASP A 109 0.54 2.78 -10.55
N ALA A 110 1.05 2.45 -9.36
CA ALA A 110 0.29 2.52 -8.13
C ALA A 110 -0.19 3.96 -7.80
N ILE A 111 0.62 4.99 -8.09
CA ILE A 111 0.21 6.40 -7.94
C ILE A 111 -0.92 6.73 -8.91
N ARG A 112 -0.82 6.28 -10.16
CA ARG A 112 -1.84 6.54 -11.18
C ARG A 112 -3.17 5.87 -10.81
N ALA A 113 -3.12 4.61 -10.40
CA ALA A 113 -4.29 3.85 -9.94
C ALA A 113 -4.94 4.48 -8.70
N ASP A 114 -4.16 4.93 -7.71
CA ASP A 114 -4.69 5.59 -6.50
C ASP A 114 -5.39 6.92 -6.86
N ARG A 115 -4.81 7.71 -7.77
CA ARG A 115 -5.44 8.97 -8.25
C ARG A 115 -6.75 8.74 -8.98
N GLU A 116 -6.79 7.75 -9.87
CA GLU A 116 -8.01 7.37 -10.59
C GLU A 116 -9.10 6.88 -9.63
N THR A 117 -8.71 6.08 -8.63
CA THR A 117 -9.61 5.61 -7.58
C THR A 117 -10.19 6.78 -6.78
N GLN A 118 -9.36 7.75 -6.37
CA GLN A 118 -9.84 8.95 -5.67
C GLN A 118 -10.77 9.81 -6.52
N PHE A 119 -10.50 9.91 -7.84
CA PHE A 119 -11.37 10.61 -8.77
C PHE A 119 -12.73 9.91 -8.89
N ASN A 120 -12.75 8.58 -9.05
CA ASN A 120 -13.97 7.80 -9.16
C ASN A 120 -14.81 7.86 -7.87
N LEU A 121 -14.18 7.76 -6.69
CA LEU A 121 -14.87 7.94 -5.40
C LEU A 121 -15.52 9.32 -5.27
N ARG A 122 -14.83 10.39 -5.73
CA ARG A 122 -15.40 11.75 -5.73
C ARG A 122 -16.57 11.87 -6.70
N LYS A 123 -16.49 11.23 -7.86
CA LYS A 123 -17.57 11.21 -8.85
C LYS A 123 -18.81 10.51 -8.30
N GLU A 124 -18.66 9.32 -7.70
CA GLU A 124 -19.75 8.59 -7.06
C GLU A 124 -20.38 9.41 -5.91
N LEU A 125 -19.58 10.11 -5.11
CA LEU A 125 -20.11 10.98 -4.04
C LEU A 125 -20.91 12.17 -4.59
N CYS A 126 -20.51 12.73 -5.73
CA CYS A 126 -21.26 13.80 -6.39
C CYS A 126 -22.56 13.28 -7.03
N GLU A 127 -22.54 12.11 -7.65
CA GLU A 127 -23.74 11.51 -8.27
C GLU A 127 -24.78 11.14 -7.21
N ASN A 128 -24.37 10.55 -6.08
CA ASN A 128 -25.26 10.21 -4.96
C ASN A 128 -25.91 11.43 -4.28
N GLN A 129 -25.28 12.61 -4.30
CA GLN A 129 -25.88 13.83 -3.75
C GLN A 129 -26.98 14.42 -4.67
N THR A 130 -26.93 14.09 -5.96
CA THR A 130 -27.84 14.66 -6.96
C THR A 130 -29.19 13.92 -6.98
N GLU A 131 -29.21 12.64 -6.60
CA GLU A 131 -30.45 11.85 -6.52
C GLU A 131 -31.30 12.16 -5.27
N GLY A 132 -30.69 12.70 -4.20
CA GLY A 132 -31.40 13.14 -2.99
C GLY A 132 -32.13 14.48 -3.12
N SER A 133 -31.94 15.22 -4.22
CA SER A 133 -32.59 16.51 -4.49
C SER A 133 -33.68 16.42 -5.56
N GLN A 134 -34.45 15.32 -5.61
CA GLN A 134 -35.74 15.36 -6.29
C GLN A 134 -36.77 16.09 -5.42
N CYS A 135 -36.85 17.38 -5.72
CA CYS A 135 -37.88 18.33 -5.33
C CYS A 135 -39.27 17.66 -5.24
N GLN A 136 -39.76 17.42 -4.01
CA GLN A 136 -41.18 17.13 -3.78
C GLN A 136 -41.99 18.41 -4.07
N LYS A 137 -42.30 18.64 -5.35
CA LYS A 137 -43.41 19.53 -5.72
C LYS A 137 -44.71 18.81 -5.36
N LYS A 138 -45.24 19.12 -4.19
CA LYS A 138 -46.64 18.83 -3.85
C LYS A 138 -47.53 19.69 -4.75
N SER A 139 -48.34 19.04 -5.59
CA SER A 139 -49.56 19.60 -6.16
C SER A 139 -50.61 19.85 -5.09
#